data_AF-A0A673V8J3-F1
#
_entry.id   AF-A0A673V8J3-F1
#
_cell.length_a   1.000
_cell.length_b   1.000
_cell.length_c   1.000
_cell.angle_alpha   90.00
_cell.angle_beta   90.00
_cell.angle_gamma   90.00
#
_symmetry.space_group_name_H-M   'P 1'
#
loop_
_entity.id
_entity.type
_entity.pdbx_description
1 polymer ?
#
loop_
_entity_poly.entity_id
_entity_poly.type
_entity_poly.pdbx_seq_one_letter_code
_entity_poly.pdbx_strand_id
1 'polypeptide(L)'
;QPVLTQPSSLSASLGMTARLTCTLSRDINVGRYNIYWYQQMTGSSPRYLLYYYSDSDKHQGSGVPSRFSGSKDGSANAGLLLISGLQPEDEADYYCAIIHGSGSNYHYSQCHR
;
A
#
# COMPACT_ATOMS: atom_id res chain seq x y z
N GLN A 1 12.36 0.47 -15.00
CA GLN A 1 11.05 0.06 -14.46
C GLN A 1 11.06 0.38 -12.97
N PRO A 2 10.03 1.04 -12.44
CA PRO A 2 9.89 1.30 -11.01
C PRO A 2 10.06 0.03 -10.18
N VAL A 3 10.91 0.11 -9.16
CA VAL A 3 11.08 -0.95 -8.17
C VAL A 3 10.43 -0.49 -6.87
N LEU A 4 9.66 -1.39 -6.27
CA LEU A 4 9.02 -1.19 -4.97
C LEU A 4 9.65 -2.14 -3.95
N THR A 5 9.77 -1.69 -2.71
CA THR A 5 10.30 -2.51 -1.62
C THR A 5 9.44 -2.37 -0.38
N GLN A 6 9.09 -3.50 0.23
CA GLN A 6 8.42 -3.60 1.51
C GLN A 6 9.30 -4.40 2.49
N PRO A 7 9.20 -4.14 3.81
CA PRO A 7 9.72 -5.06 4.81
C PRO A 7 9.13 -6.47 4.60
N SER A 8 9.93 -7.52 4.83
CA SER A 8 9.48 -8.91 4.67
C SER A 8 8.38 -9.31 5.65
N SER A 9 8.41 -8.73 6.85
CA SER A 9 7.40 -8.89 7.88
C SER A 9 7.32 -7.66 8.79
N LEU A 10 6.20 -7.53 9.48
CA LEU A 10 5.94 -6.55 10.52
C LEU A 10 5.13 -7.25 11.61
N SER A 11 5.43 -6.96 12.88
CA SER A 11 4.63 -7.41 14.01
C SER A 11 4.19 -6.21 14.83
N ALA A 12 2.93 -6.21 15.25
CA ALA A 12 2.35 -5.17 16.07
C ALA A 12 1.24 -5.78 16.96
N SER A 13 1.03 -5.19 18.13
CA SER A 13 0.05 -5.69 19.09
C SER A 13 -1.38 -5.35 18.67
N LEU A 14 -2.34 -6.20 19.05
CA LEU A 14 -3.77 -5.92 18.88
C LEU A 14 -4.14 -4.57 19.53
N GLY A 15 -5.04 -3.85 18.88
CA GLY A 15 -5.47 -2.51 19.30
C GLY A 15 -4.48 -1.39 18.97
N MET A 16 -3.23 -1.70 18.60
CA MET A 16 -2.25 -0.70 18.17
C MET A 16 -2.40 -0.36 16.70
N THR A 17 -1.73 0.72 16.27
CA THR A 17 -1.64 1.09 14.85
C THR A 17 -0.47 0.38 14.18
N ALA A 18 -0.72 -0.45 13.17
CA ALA A 18 0.32 -0.90 12.24
C ALA A 18 0.63 0.18 11.20
N ARG A 19 1.91 0.31 10.86
CA ARG A 19 2.39 1.15 9.77
C ARG A 19 3.21 0.32 8.80
N LEU A 20 2.63 0.00 7.64
CA LEU A 20 3.32 -0.66 6.55
C LEU A 20 3.89 0.38 5.59
N THR A 21 5.09 0.12 5.10
CA THR A 21 5.83 1.05 4.24
C THR A 21 6.14 0.40 2.90
N CYS A 22 5.86 1.13 1.83
CA CYS A 22 6.20 0.79 0.45
C CYS A 22 7.17 1.83 -0.11
N THR A 23 8.45 1.50 -0.13
CA THR A 23 9.49 2.42 -0.61
C THR A 23 9.64 2.30 -2.12
N LEU A 24 9.63 3.43 -2.81
CA LEU A 24 9.88 3.49 -4.24
C LEU A 24 11.38 3.69 -4.52
N SER A 25 11.86 3.16 -5.65
CA SER A 25 13.23 3.37 -6.10
C SER A 25 13.59 4.86 -6.22
N ARG A 26 14.85 5.21 -5.98
CA ARG A 26 15.30 6.61 -5.86
C ARG A 26 15.13 7.44 -7.14
N ASP A 27 15.06 6.78 -8.29
CA ASP A 27 14.90 7.39 -9.60
C ASP A 27 13.47 7.89 -9.89
N ILE A 28 12.51 7.58 -9.01
CA ILE A 28 11.12 8.01 -9.14
C ILE A 28 10.63 8.71 -7.88
N ASN A 29 9.69 9.65 -8.04
CA ASN A 29 9.13 10.43 -6.95
C ASN A 29 7.74 9.91 -6.57
N VAL A 30 7.57 9.48 -5.32
CA VAL A 30 6.29 8.97 -4.78
C VAL A 30 5.11 9.94 -4.90
N GLY A 31 5.38 11.25 -4.92
CA GLY A 31 4.37 12.29 -5.14
C GLY A 31 3.66 12.18 -6.49
N ARG A 32 4.28 11.54 -7.50
CA ARG A 32 3.72 11.41 -8.85
C ARG A 32 2.88 10.14 -9.08
N TYR A 33 2.78 9.26 -8.10
CA TYR A 33 2.13 7.94 -8.28
C TYR A 33 0.98 7.72 -7.31
N ASN A 34 -0.06 7.05 -7.78
CA ASN A 34 -1.05 6.43 -6.90
C ASN A 34 -0.40 5.21 -6.23
N ILE A 35 -0.50 5.12 -4.91
CA ILE A 35 -0.06 3.92 -4.18
C ILE A 35 -1.28 3.09 -3.88
N TYR A 36 -1.35 1.91 -4.49
CA TYR A 36 -2.41 0.94 -4.27
C TYR A 36 -1.99 -0.05 -3.20
N TRP A 37 -2.92 -0.42 -2.33
CA TRP A 37 -2.71 -1.40 -1.27
C TRP A 37 -3.69 -2.56 -1.40
N TYR A 38 -3.18 -3.76 -1.19
CA TYR A 38 -3.92 -5.01 -1.24
C TYR A 38 -3.62 -5.83 0.00
N GLN A 39 -4.61 -6.61 0.43
CA GLN A 39 -4.50 -7.60 1.50
C GLN A 39 -4.75 -8.98 0.90
N GLN A 40 -3.94 -9.97 1.26
CA GLN A 40 -4.12 -11.36 0.86
C GLN A 40 -4.04 -12.26 2.08
N MET A 41 -5.14 -12.92 2.39
CA MET A 41 -5.15 -14.02 3.35
C MET A 41 -4.58 -15.28 2.68
N THR A 42 -3.95 -16.14 3.47
CA THR A 42 -3.42 -17.43 2.98
C THR A 42 -4.49 -18.22 2.23
N GLY A 43 -4.17 -18.64 1.00
CA GLY A 43 -5.09 -19.39 0.13
C GLY A 43 -6.18 -18.56 -0.56
N SER A 44 -6.20 -17.23 -0.39
CA SER A 44 -7.15 -16.32 -1.03
C SER A 44 -6.49 -15.50 -2.14
N SER A 45 -7.32 -14.91 -3.01
CA SER A 45 -6.84 -13.91 -3.98
C SER A 45 -6.59 -12.55 -3.30
N PRO A 46 -5.68 -11.70 -3.83
CA PRO A 46 -5.49 -10.35 -3.31
C PRO A 46 -6.79 -9.54 -3.35
N ARG A 47 -7.17 -8.98 -2.19
CA ARG A 47 -8.28 -8.05 -2.02
C ARG A 47 -7.75 -6.62 -2.08
N TYR A 48 -8.33 -5.81 -2.95
CA TYR A 48 -8.05 -4.38 -2.99
C TYR A 48 -8.52 -3.69 -1.71
N LEU A 49 -7.62 -2.93 -1.06
CA LEU A 49 -7.93 -2.13 0.11
C LEU A 49 -8.20 -0.69 -0.25
N LEU A 50 -7.21 0.01 -0.79
CA LEU A 50 -7.31 1.44 -1.09
C LEU A 50 -6.24 1.88 -2.07
N TYR A 51 -6.41 3.08 -2.63
CA TYR A 51 -5.32 3.85 -3.21
C TYR A 51 -5.21 5.21 -2.54
N TYR A 52 -3.98 5.73 -2.50
CA TYR A 52 -3.70 7.08 -2.03
C TYR A 52 -2.80 7.83 -3.02
N TYR A 53 -3.29 8.97 -3.53
CA TYR A 53 -2.49 9.96 -4.23
C TYR A 53 -2.25 11.19 -3.36
N SER A 54 -3.34 11.78 -2.86
CA SER A 54 -3.41 12.92 -1.95
C SER A 54 -4.69 12.82 -1.10
N ASP A 55 -4.89 13.75 -0.17
CA ASP A 55 -6.13 13.78 0.62
C ASP A 55 -7.38 14.09 -0.20
N SER A 56 -7.24 14.81 -1.32
CA SER A 56 -8.33 15.11 -2.26
C SER A 56 -8.50 14.06 -3.36
N ASP A 57 -7.54 13.12 -3.50
CA ASP A 57 -7.57 12.06 -4.50
C ASP A 57 -7.12 10.73 -3.86
N LYS A 58 -8.10 10.03 -3.30
CA LYS A 58 -7.95 8.74 -2.64
C LYS A 58 -9.25 7.97 -2.73
N HIS A 59 -9.16 6.64 -2.64
CA HIS A 59 -10.33 5.77 -2.66
C HIS A 59 -10.15 4.63 -1.66
N GLN A 60 -11.24 4.30 -0.96
CA GLN A 60 -11.33 3.14 -0.09
C GLN A 60 -12.18 2.06 -0.77
N GLY A 61 -11.66 0.84 -0.82
CA GLY A 61 -12.34 -0.33 -1.39
C GLY A 61 -13.66 -0.64 -0.68
N SER A 62 -14.59 -1.26 -1.41
CA SER A 62 -15.88 -1.63 -0.85
C SER A 62 -15.73 -2.61 0.33
N GLY A 63 -16.43 -2.31 1.43
CA GLY A 63 -16.38 -3.08 2.67
C GLY A 63 -15.03 -3.08 3.38
N VAL A 64 -14.10 -2.19 3.00
CA VAL A 64 -12.82 -2.03 3.71
C VAL A 64 -13.07 -1.13 4.93
N PRO A 65 -12.73 -1.59 6.15
CA PRO A 65 -12.98 -0.82 7.37
C PRO A 65 -12.28 0.54 7.37
N SER A 66 -12.90 1.55 7.99
CA SER A 66 -12.35 2.91 8.08
C SER A 66 -11.04 3.01 8.87
N ARG A 67 -10.67 1.95 9.61
CA ARG A 67 -9.36 1.85 10.28
C ARG A 67 -8.18 1.76 9.33
N PHE A 68 -8.41 1.37 8.08
CA PHE A 68 -7.40 1.37 7.03
C PHE A 68 -7.29 2.77 6.40
N SER A 69 -6.09 3.32 6.32
CA SER A 69 -5.83 4.60 5.67
C SER A 69 -4.48 4.62 4.97
N GLY A 70 -4.40 5.34 3.86
CA GLY A 70 -3.16 5.53 3.11
C GLY A 70 -2.58 6.91 3.36
N SER A 71 -1.25 7.03 3.23
CA SER A 71 -0.55 8.31 3.17
C SER A 71 0.77 8.18 2.41
N LYS A 72 1.53 9.27 2.29
CA LYS A 72 2.87 9.28 1.68
C LYS A 72 3.87 10.00 2.58
N ASP A 73 5.07 9.47 2.63
CA ASP A 73 6.25 10.12 3.20
C ASP A 73 7.19 10.52 2.06
N GLY A 74 7.17 11.81 1.72
CA GLY A 74 8.02 12.35 0.66
C GLY A 74 9.51 12.32 1.00
N SER A 75 9.88 12.35 2.28
CA SER A 75 11.27 12.32 2.72
C SER A 75 11.88 10.92 2.59
N ALA A 76 11.08 9.89 2.87
CA ALA A 76 11.44 8.50 2.69
C ALA A 76 11.17 7.95 1.27
N ASN A 77 10.57 8.77 0.39
CA ASN A 77 10.08 8.35 -0.92
C ASN A 77 9.17 7.10 -0.86
N ALA A 78 8.23 7.11 0.09
CA ALA A 78 7.45 5.93 0.43
C ALA A 78 5.95 6.19 0.52
N GLY A 79 5.15 5.22 0.10
CA GLY A 79 3.73 5.11 0.43
C GLY A 79 3.55 4.39 1.76
N LEU A 80 2.53 4.77 2.52
CA LEU A 80 2.23 4.21 3.83
C LEU A 80 0.80 3.64 3.84
N LEU A 81 0.63 2.49 4.48
CA LEU A 81 -0.67 1.97 4.92
C LEU A 81 -0.69 1.96 6.45
N LEU A 82 -1.69 2.63 7.01
CA LEU A 82 -1.95 2.71 8.43
C LEU A 82 -3.20 1.89 8.73
N ILE A 83 -3.08 0.97 9.68
CA ILE A 83 -4.20 0.15 10.18
C ILE A 83 -4.34 0.46 11.66
N SER A 84 -5.31 1.30 12.04
CA SER A 84 -5.53 1.65 13.44
C SER A 84 -6.34 0.57 14.15
N GLY A 85 -6.08 0.34 15.43
CA GLY A 85 -6.86 -0.64 16.20
C GLY A 85 -6.80 -2.05 15.61
N LEU A 86 -5.58 -2.56 15.39
CA LEU A 86 -5.34 -3.88 14.81
C LEU A 86 -6.21 -4.98 15.41
N GLN A 87 -6.79 -5.79 14.54
CA GLN A 87 -7.63 -6.92 14.89
C GLN A 87 -6.98 -8.23 14.44
N PRO A 88 -7.33 -9.40 15.02
CA PRO A 88 -6.77 -10.69 14.60
C PRO A 88 -6.96 -10.97 13.09
N GLU A 89 -8.06 -10.49 12.50
CA GLU A 89 -8.37 -10.67 11.08
C GLU A 89 -7.49 -9.82 10.15
N ASP A 90 -6.71 -8.90 10.71
CA ASP A 90 -5.74 -8.08 9.96
C ASP A 90 -4.41 -8.82 9.74
N GLU A 91 -4.22 -10.01 10.32
CA GLU A 91 -3.06 -10.87 10.04
C GLU A 91 -3.15 -11.43 8.61
N ALA A 92 -2.34 -10.88 7.71
CA ALA A 92 -2.35 -11.20 6.30
C ALA A 92 -1.06 -10.74 5.62
N ASP A 93 -0.89 -11.14 4.37
CA ASP A 93 0.12 -10.54 3.49
C ASP A 93 -0.43 -9.25 2.88
N TYR A 94 0.41 -8.23 2.82
CA TYR A 94 0.04 -6.92 2.29
C TYR A 94 0.99 -6.53 1.16
N TYR A 95 0.41 -6.05 0.06
CA TYR A 95 1.17 -5.67 -1.13
C TYR A 95 0.85 -4.23 -1.51
N CYS A 96 1.88 -3.47 -1.79
CA CYS A 96 1.75 -2.21 -2.48
C CYS A 96 2.03 -2.36 -3.97
N ALA A 97 1.45 -1.45 -4.74
CA ALA A 97 1.74 -1.32 -6.15
C ALA A 97 1.58 0.11 -6.65
N ILE A 98 2.16 0.36 -7.82
CA ILE A 98 1.99 1.59 -8.58
C ILE A 98 1.67 1.28 -10.04
N ILE A 99 0.91 2.16 -10.67
CA ILE A 99 0.70 2.17 -12.13
C ILE A 99 1.62 3.24 -12.72
N HIS A 100 2.37 2.89 -13.75
CA HIS A 100 3.27 3.79 -14.46
C HIS A 100 3.17 3.54 -15.97
N GLY A 101 3.43 4.55 -16.78
CA GLY A 101 3.25 4.42 -18.22
C GLY A 101 3.14 5.75 -18.94
N SER A 102 3.10 5.69 -20.26
CA SER A 102 2.84 6.83 -21.13
C SER A 102 1.91 6.44 -22.29
N GLY A 103 1.02 7.35 -22.66
CA GLY A 103 0.01 7.09 -23.69
C GLY A 103 -0.90 5.91 -23.30
N SER A 104 -1.05 4.93 -24.19
CA SER A 104 -1.86 3.72 -23.99
C SER A 104 -1.11 2.58 -23.28
N ASN A 105 0.17 2.75 -22.91
CA ASN A 105 0.99 1.69 -22.32
C ASN A 105 1.10 1.88 -20.81
N TYR A 106 0.22 1.21 -20.06
CA TYR A 106 0.26 1.17 -18.60
C TYR A 106 0.88 -0.13 -18.10
N HIS A 107 1.79 0.00 -17.14
CA HIS A 107 2.49 -1.09 -16.48
C HIS A 107 2.22 -1.06 -14.98
N TYR A 108 2.15 -2.25 -14.40
CA TYR A 108 1.97 -2.45 -12.97
C TYR A 108 3.32 -2.87 -12.36
N SER A 109 3.79 -2.10 -11.37
CA SER A 109 4.90 -2.53 -10.52
C SER A 109 4.32 -2.82 -9.15
N GLN A 110 4.58 -4.01 -8.62
CA GLN A 110 4.15 -4.45 -7.29
C GLN A 110 5.35 -4.99 -6.51
N CYS A 111 5.28 -4.94 -5.19
CA CYS A 111 6.20 -5.72 -4.38
C CYS A 111 5.93 -7.22 -4.60
N HIS A 112 6.96 -7.96 -4.95
CA HIS A 112 6.96 -9.41 -4.90
C HIS A 112 7.52 -9.82 -3.54
N ARG A 113 6.88 -10.81 -2.91
CA ARG A 113 7.44 -11.46 -1.73
C ARG A 113 8.53 -12.43 -2.14
#